data_AF-A0A917V3E2-F1
#
_entry.id   AF-A0A917V3E2-F1
#
_cell.length_a   1.000
_cell.length_b   1.000
_cell.length_c   1.000
_cell.angle_alpha   90.00
_cell.angle_beta   90.00
_cell.angle_gamma   90.00
#
_symmetry.space_group_name_H-M   'P 1'
#
loop_
_entity.id
_entity.type
_entity.pdbx_description
1 polymer ?
#
loop_
_entity_poly.entity_id
_entity_poly.type
_entity_poly.pdbx_seq_one_letter_code
_entity_poly.pdbx_strand_id
1 'polypeptide(L)'
;MHNAAQAYASTAKTAKVDQRELEADLFMRAAAKLQAARERFAETSLLDEALEYNKRIWSVFLPSIVDVENPLPRELKSNLASLGVFVFRRMDEVYEKPAPERLDILVSINVDIAAGLRGQPAG
;
A
#
# COMPACT_ATOMS: atom_id res chain seq x y z
N MET A 1 10.84 16.47 37.05
CA MET A 1 10.26 16.76 35.72
C MET A 1 10.26 15.50 34.86
N HIS A 2 9.38 14.53 35.13
CA HIS A 2 9.37 13.22 34.45
C HIS A 2 8.07 12.87 33.70
N ASN A 3 7.10 13.80 33.63
CA ASN A 3 5.76 13.49 33.12
C ASN A 3 5.50 13.95 31.67
N ALA A 4 6.06 15.09 31.26
CA ALA A 4 5.81 15.63 29.92
C ALA A 4 6.42 14.78 28.80
N ALA A 5 7.69 14.38 28.91
CA ALA A 5 8.36 13.57 27.90
C ALA A 5 7.70 12.19 27.68
N GLN A 6 7.19 11.58 28.77
CA GLN A 6 6.46 10.30 28.69
C GLN A 6 5.10 10.47 28.00
N ALA A 7 4.35 11.54 28.32
CA ALA A 7 3.07 11.85 27.67
C ALA A 7 3.22 12.22 26.17
N TYR A 8 4.28 12.94 25.80
CA TYR A 8 4.59 13.21 24.38
C TYR A 8 4.95 11.92 23.63
N ALA A 9 5.79 11.06 24.22
CA ALA A 9 6.18 9.79 23.61
C ALA A 9 5.00 8.82 23.44
N SER A 10 4.08 8.75 24.41
CA SER A 10 2.88 7.91 24.29
C SER A 10 1.94 8.42 23.20
N THR A 11 1.74 9.74 23.11
CA THR A 11 0.85 10.35 22.10
C THR A 11 1.41 10.16 20.69
N ALA A 12 2.72 10.37 20.50
CA ALA A 12 3.40 10.14 19.23
C ALA A 12 3.34 8.66 18.79
N LYS A 13 3.45 7.72 19.75
CA LYS A 13 3.31 6.29 19.48
C LYS A 13 1.90 5.93 19.03
N THR A 14 0.87 6.42 19.71
CA THR A 14 -0.53 6.20 19.33
C THR A 14 -0.83 6.76 17.94
N ALA A 15 -0.45 8.02 17.68
CA ALA A 15 -0.65 8.64 16.37
C ALA A 15 0.02 7.86 15.22
N LYS A 16 1.21 7.26 15.48
CA LYS A 16 1.89 6.41 14.49
C LYS A 16 1.18 5.08 14.27
N VAL A 17 0.56 4.50 15.29
CA VAL A 17 -0.27 3.29 15.14
C VAL A 17 -1.51 3.63 14.33
N ASP A 18 -2.20 4.72 14.66
CA ASP A 18 -3.40 5.18 13.95
C ASP A 18 -3.11 5.43 12.46
N GLN A 19 -1.94 6.03 12.15
CA GLN A 19 -1.53 6.24 10.75
C GLN A 19 -1.31 4.91 10.00
N ARG A 20 -0.66 3.93 10.62
CA ARG A 20 -0.41 2.62 9.97
C ARG A 20 -1.70 1.85 9.75
N GLU A 21 -2.64 1.93 10.68
CA GLU A 21 -3.97 1.34 10.52
C GLU A 21 -4.74 1.99 9.36
N LEU A 22 -4.70 3.32 9.27
CA LEU A 22 -5.28 4.05 8.15
C LEU A 22 -4.66 3.65 6.80
N GLU A 23 -3.32 3.59 6.73
CA GLU A 23 -2.61 3.14 5.53
C GLU A 23 -3.02 1.70 5.15
N ALA A 24 -3.10 0.79 6.12
CA ALA A 24 -3.52 -0.59 5.88
C ALA A 24 -4.96 -0.67 5.34
N ASP A 25 -5.88 0.14 5.86
CA ASP A 25 -7.26 0.20 5.37
C ASP A 25 -7.34 0.72 3.93
N LEU A 26 -6.50 1.69 3.56
CA LEU A 26 -6.43 2.20 2.19
C LEU A 26 -5.92 1.11 1.22
N PHE A 27 -4.91 0.33 1.63
CA PHE A 27 -4.44 -0.80 0.84
C PHE A 27 -5.48 -1.92 0.71
N MET A 28 -6.22 -2.23 1.78
CA MET A 28 -7.33 -3.20 1.70
C MET A 28 -8.45 -2.73 0.77
N ARG A 29 -8.76 -1.43 0.76
CA ARG A 29 -9.70 -0.84 -0.20
C ARG A 29 -9.19 -0.93 -1.63
N ALA A 30 -7.89 -0.71 -1.85
CA ALA A 30 -7.29 -0.88 -3.17
C ALA A 30 -7.38 -2.34 -3.65
N ALA A 31 -7.06 -3.30 -2.78
CA ALA A 31 -7.21 -4.73 -3.05
C ALA A 31 -8.65 -5.09 -3.42
N ALA A 32 -9.63 -4.62 -2.65
CA ALA A 32 -11.05 -4.86 -2.93
C ALA A 32 -11.51 -4.27 -4.27
N LYS A 33 -11.06 -3.06 -4.62
CA LYS A 33 -11.35 -2.45 -5.93
C LYS A 33 -10.75 -3.24 -7.09
N LEU A 34 -9.49 -3.65 -6.96
CA LEU A 34 -8.81 -4.48 -7.96
C LEU A 34 -9.49 -5.85 -8.12
N GLN A 35 -9.93 -6.46 -7.02
CA GLN A 35 -10.69 -7.71 -7.05
C GLN A 35 -12.04 -7.54 -7.78
N ALA A 36 -12.79 -6.46 -7.47
CA ALA A 36 -14.05 -6.17 -8.16
C ALA A 36 -13.83 -5.91 -9.65
N ALA A 37 -12.78 -5.17 -10.02
CA ALA A 37 -12.41 -4.93 -11.41
C ALA A 37 -12.01 -6.24 -12.12
N ARG A 38 -11.34 -7.16 -11.43
CA ARG A 38 -11.01 -8.49 -11.97
C ARG A 38 -12.26 -9.31 -12.27
N GLU A 39 -13.20 -9.36 -11.33
CA GLU A 39 -14.45 -10.12 -11.48
C GLU A 39 -15.34 -9.57 -12.59
N ARG A 40 -15.27 -8.25 -12.82
CA ARG A 40 -16.09 -7.52 -13.79
C ARG A 40 -15.20 -6.83 -14.84
N PHE A 41 -14.20 -7.56 -15.34
CA PHE A 41 -13.14 -6.98 -16.18
C PHE A 41 -13.62 -6.33 -17.49
N ALA A 42 -14.79 -6.73 -17.98
CA ALA A 42 -15.42 -6.09 -19.14
C ALA A 42 -15.91 -4.65 -18.86
N GLU A 43 -16.07 -4.27 -17.59
CA GLU A 43 -16.46 -2.94 -17.18
C GLU A 43 -15.22 -2.05 -17.01
N THR A 44 -14.81 -1.42 -18.11
CA THR A 44 -13.58 -0.62 -18.17
C THR A 44 -13.52 0.51 -17.14
N SER A 45 -14.67 1.10 -16.77
CA SER A 45 -14.74 2.13 -15.72
C SER A 45 -14.30 1.62 -14.34
N LEU A 46 -14.60 0.36 -14.00
CA LEU A 46 -14.15 -0.24 -12.75
C LEU A 46 -12.64 -0.51 -12.77
N LEU A 47 -12.12 -0.94 -13.92
CA LEU A 47 -10.69 -1.15 -14.11
C LEU A 47 -9.93 0.17 -13.94
N ASP A 48 -10.37 1.22 -14.63
CA ASP A 48 -9.76 2.55 -14.55
C ASP A 48 -9.81 3.10 -13.11
N GLU A 49 -10.96 3.00 -12.45
CA GLU A 49 -11.11 3.45 -11.06
C GLU A 49 -10.19 2.66 -10.10
N ALA A 50 -10.09 1.35 -10.27
CA ALA A 50 -9.27 0.50 -9.43
C ALA A 50 -7.76 0.79 -9.60
N LEU A 51 -7.30 0.92 -10.85
CA LEU A 51 -5.90 1.23 -11.16
C LEU A 51 -5.52 2.64 -10.71
N GLU A 52 -6.38 3.63 -10.92
CA GLU A 52 -6.12 5.01 -10.47
C GLU A 52 -6.10 5.11 -8.94
N TYR A 53 -7.05 4.45 -8.26
CA TYR A 53 -7.04 4.38 -6.80
C TYR A 53 -5.76 3.73 -6.29
N ASN A 54 -5.37 2.59 -6.86
CA ASN A 54 -4.14 1.88 -6.49
C ASN A 54 -2.90 2.76 -6.68
N LYS A 55 -2.78 3.40 -7.85
CA LYS A 55 -1.68 4.32 -8.17
C LYS A 55 -1.57 5.45 -7.15
N ARG A 56 -2.71 6.02 -6.73
CA ARG A 56 -2.75 7.13 -5.77
C ARG A 56 -2.32 6.73 -4.37
N ILE A 57 -2.64 5.52 -3.92
CA ILE A 57 -2.15 5.01 -2.62
C ILE A 57 -0.63 4.80 -2.68
N TRP A 58 -0.14 4.14 -3.73
CA TRP A 58 1.30 3.89 -3.91
C TRP A 58 2.12 5.19 -4.06
N SER A 59 1.57 6.22 -4.71
CA SER A 59 2.28 7.50 -4.90
C SER A 59 2.41 8.32 -3.62
N VAL A 60 1.56 8.09 -2.62
CA VAL A 60 1.64 8.73 -1.30
C VAL A 60 2.45 7.87 -0.33
N PHE A 61 2.24 6.56 -0.35
CA PHE A 61 2.90 5.62 0.56
C PHE A 61 4.40 5.51 0.28
N LEU A 62 4.81 5.34 -0.98
CA LEU A 62 6.22 5.03 -1.26
C LEU A 62 7.17 6.17 -0.84
N PRO A 63 6.88 7.46 -1.11
CA PRO A 63 7.69 8.57 -0.61
C PRO A 63 7.82 8.60 0.91
N SER A 64 6.76 8.29 1.67
CA SER A 64 6.80 8.30 3.14
C SER A 64 7.69 7.21 3.72
N ILE A 65 7.89 6.12 2.99
CA ILE A 65 8.78 5.01 3.35
C ILE A 65 10.25 5.32 3.03
N VAL A 66 10.51 5.85 1.84
CA VAL A 66 11.90 6.08 1.38
C VAL A 66 12.52 7.36 1.93
N ASP A 67 11.75 8.18 2.63
CA ASP A 67 12.23 9.35 3.37
C ASP A 67 13.41 8.99 4.28
N VAL A 68 14.43 9.85 4.32
CA VAL A 68 15.64 9.66 5.13
C VAL A 68 15.33 9.57 6.63
N GLU A 69 14.32 10.31 7.09
CA GLU A 69 13.86 10.34 8.49
C GLU A 69 13.04 9.10 8.87
N ASN A 70 12.64 8.29 7.89
CA ASN A 70 11.92 7.06 8.18
C ASN A 70 12.87 6.04 8.87
N PRO A 71 12.53 5.48 10.04
CA PRO A 71 13.45 4.66 10.82
C PRO A 71 13.61 3.22 10.30
N LEU A 72 12.98 2.86 9.19
CA LEU A 72 13.10 1.50 8.63
C LEU A 72 14.54 1.21 8.16
N PRO A 73 15.00 -0.05 8.27
CA PRO A 73 16.29 -0.46 7.74
C PRO A 73 16.42 -0.14 6.24
N ARG A 74 17.62 0.28 5.82
CA ARG A 74 17.90 0.64 4.42
C ARG A 74 17.51 -0.46 3.43
N GLU A 75 17.79 -1.71 3.77
CA GLU A 75 17.44 -2.87 2.94
C GLU A 75 15.93 -2.99 2.75
N LEU A 76 15.15 -2.82 3.82
CA LEU A 76 13.69 -2.87 3.75
C LEU A 76 13.14 -1.71 2.90
N LYS A 77 13.68 -0.50 3.04
CA LYS A 77 13.33 0.63 2.17
C LYS A 77 13.62 0.32 0.70
N SER A 78 14.77 -0.30 0.41
CA SER A 78 15.14 -0.70 -0.95
C SER A 78 14.17 -1.73 -1.52
N ASN A 79 13.81 -2.76 -0.74
CA ASN A 79 12.88 -3.79 -1.16
C ASN A 79 11.48 -3.21 -1.44
N LEU A 80 11.01 -2.28 -0.60
CA LEU A 80 9.74 -1.58 -0.81
C LEU A 80 9.78 -0.65 -2.03
N ALA A 81 10.90 0.02 -2.29
CA ALA A 81 11.10 0.81 -3.50
C ALA A 81 11.04 -0.06 -4.76
N SER A 82 11.72 -1.20 -4.78
CA SER A 82 11.65 -2.16 -5.89
C SER A 82 10.24 -2.70 -6.09
N LEU A 83 9.51 -2.98 -5.00
CA LEU A 83 8.12 -3.42 -5.05
C LEU A 83 7.20 -2.35 -5.63
N GLY A 84 7.37 -1.09 -5.22
CA GLY A 84 6.60 0.03 -5.79
C GLY A 84 6.83 0.18 -7.29
N VAL A 85 8.08 0.09 -7.76
CA VAL A 85 8.40 0.10 -9.20
C VAL A 85 7.72 -1.06 -9.92
N PHE A 86 7.76 -2.26 -9.35
CA PHE A 86 7.07 -3.42 -9.91
C PHE A 86 5.55 -3.19 -10.04
N VAL A 87 4.91 -2.63 -9.00
CA VAL A 87 3.47 -2.33 -9.01
C VAL A 87 3.12 -1.34 -10.11
N PHE A 88 3.87 -0.24 -10.26
CA PHE A 88 3.61 0.73 -11.34
C PHE A 88 3.74 0.09 -12.72
N ARG A 89 4.82 -0.67 -12.97
CA ARG A 89 5.02 -1.37 -14.24
C ARG A 89 3.92 -2.38 -14.52
N ARG A 90 3.44 -3.09 -13.50
CA ARG A 90 2.33 -4.03 -13.66
C ARG A 90 1.02 -3.32 -14.01
N MET A 91 0.74 -2.14 -13.46
CA MET A 91 -0.43 -1.35 -13.87
C MET A 91 -0.32 -0.91 -15.34
N ASP A 92 0.86 -0.45 -15.77
CA ASP A 92 1.10 -0.10 -17.18
C ASP A 92 0.89 -1.32 -18.11
N GLU A 93 1.39 -2.49 -17.70
CA GLU A 93 1.17 -3.76 -18.40
C GLU A 93 -0.31 -4.15 -18.52
N VAL A 94 -1.15 -3.80 -17.56
CA VAL A 94 -2.60 -4.04 -17.61
C VAL A 94 -3.25 -3.13 -18.65
N TYR A 95 -2.81 -1.88 -18.78
CA TYR A 95 -3.29 -0.98 -19.83
C TYR A 95 -2.83 -1.42 -21.23
N GLU A 96 -1.58 -1.82 -21.39
CA GLU A 96 -1.03 -2.22 -22.69
C GLU A 96 -1.59 -3.55 -23.19
N LYS A 97 -1.75 -4.52 -22.28
CA LYS A 97 -2.21 -5.88 -22.59
C LYS A 97 -3.21 -6.31 -21.51
N PRO A 98 -4.47 -5.86 -21.63
CA PRO A 98 -5.50 -6.15 -20.64
C PRO A 98 -5.74 -7.65 -20.47
N ALA A 99 -5.60 -8.13 -19.24
CA ALA A 99 -5.96 -9.48 -18.84
C ALA A 99 -6.30 -9.49 -17.34
N PRO A 100 -7.44 -10.10 -16.92
CA PRO A 100 -7.89 -10.03 -15.53
C PRO A 100 -6.89 -10.67 -14.55
N GLU A 101 -6.20 -11.74 -14.95
CA GLU A 101 -5.23 -12.44 -14.09
C GLU A 101 -4.02 -11.56 -13.73
N ARG A 102 -3.77 -10.50 -14.49
CA ARG A 102 -2.69 -9.55 -14.19
C ARG A 102 -2.96 -8.73 -12.94
N LEU A 103 -4.22 -8.59 -12.55
CA LEU A 103 -4.65 -7.90 -11.32
C LEU A 103 -4.38 -8.75 -10.07
N ASP A 104 -4.26 -10.07 -10.18
CA ASP A 104 -4.11 -10.99 -9.04
C ASP A 104 -2.90 -10.65 -8.16
N ILE A 105 -1.75 -10.34 -8.78
CA ILE A 105 -0.57 -9.96 -8.01
C ILE A 105 -0.75 -8.61 -7.31
N LEU A 106 -1.49 -7.68 -7.91
CA LEU A 106 -1.71 -6.35 -7.34
C LEU A 106 -2.62 -6.46 -6.10
N VAL A 107 -3.63 -7.33 -6.16
CA VAL A 107 -4.48 -7.68 -5.01
C VAL A 107 -3.61 -8.28 -3.90
N SER A 108 -2.83 -9.31 -4.19
CA SER A 108 -1.97 -9.98 -3.21
C SER A 108 -1.02 -9.01 -2.52
N ILE A 109 -0.27 -8.21 -3.31
CA ILE A 109 0.68 -7.24 -2.77
C ILE A 109 0.00 -6.24 -1.82
N ASN A 110 -1.18 -5.72 -2.20
CA ASN A 110 -1.88 -4.77 -1.34
C ASN A 110 -2.37 -5.41 -0.04
N VAL A 111 -2.82 -6.67 -0.07
CA VAL A 111 -3.18 -7.42 1.15
C VAL A 111 -1.96 -7.65 2.03
N ASP A 112 -0.82 -8.06 1.45
CA ASP A 112 0.41 -8.33 2.19
C ASP A 112 0.97 -7.06 2.85
N ILE A 113 0.94 -5.93 2.13
CA ILE A 113 1.34 -4.63 2.68
C ILE A 113 0.41 -4.20 3.82
N ALA A 114 -0.91 -4.37 3.66
CA ALA A 114 -1.87 -4.06 4.72
C ALA A 114 -1.64 -4.93 5.97
N ALA A 115 -1.37 -6.22 5.82
CA ALA A 115 -1.03 -7.13 6.91
C ALA A 115 0.25 -6.67 7.63
N GLY A 116 1.31 -6.38 6.86
CA GLY A 116 2.58 -5.90 7.39
C GLY A 116 2.45 -4.57 8.16
N LEU A 117 1.61 -3.64 7.68
CA LEU A 117 1.32 -2.37 8.37
C LEU A 117 0.63 -2.58 9.72
N ARG A 118 -0.23 -3.59 9.83
CA ARG A 118 -0.89 -4.01 11.08
C ARG A 118 0.01 -4.85 12.00
N GLY A 119 1.25 -5.11 11.59
CA GLY A 119 2.18 -5.96 12.34
C GLY A 119 1.81 -7.45 12.32
N GLN A 120 1.00 -7.87 11.34
CA GLN A 120 0.71 -9.28 11.10
C GLN A 120 1.72 -9.83 10.08
N PRO A 121 2.25 -11.05 10.27
CA PRO A 121 3.07 -11.67 9.24
C PRO A 121 2.22 -11.86 7.97
N ALA A 122 2.82 -11.60 6.80
CA ALA A 122 2.23 -12.00 5.53
C ALA A 122 2.08 -13.54 5.56
N GLY A 123 0.87 -14.02 5.24
CA GLY A 123 0.49 -15.43 5.31
C GLY A 123 1.15 -16.31 4.25
#